data_AF-A0A7X8VTX7-F1
#
_entry.id   AF-A0A7X8VTX7-F1
#
_cell.length_a   1.000
_cell.length_b   1.000
_cell.length_c   1.000
_cell.angle_alpha   90.00
_cell.angle_beta   90.00
_cell.angle_gamma   90.00
#
_symmetry.space_group_name_H-M   'P 1'
#
loop_
_entity.id
_entity.type
_entity.pdbx_description
1 polymer ?
#
loop_
_entity_poly.entity_id
_entity_poly.type
_entity_poly.pdbx_seq_one_letter_code
_entity_poly.pdbx_strand_id
1 'polypeptide(L)'
;MDWQPEYENALIKKYLPMFSFLKASFPLMRDTIYEEGRYFLTSEPSQSFDLYLDSYSHLYYLRELSSFDAEGDVYINISNDTTHTPTRLQTPEYEPRSHITSSSTPYDSVEGIREIDVLHYYVNAAALKRIGLWFDQLREEGVYDNTRIIIVSDHGRDLYSKGMADFTNNRYEYNGFIPLLLMKEFDATEPLSMDNVFMTNADAPLFAIRDLTSPVNPFTGKNMYDQVKKDRVNVYSGPHDPTVYKGSTKYRPYVQGSFSVSEDIYVEENWGPVEIEGANR
;
A
#
# COMPACT_ATOMS: atom_id res chain seq x y z
N MET A 1 0.55 -22.01 -5.41
CA MET A 1 0.65 -21.60 -6.83
C MET A 1 0.56 -22.85 -7.71
N ASP A 2 -0.13 -22.77 -8.85
CA ASP A 2 -0.33 -23.84 -9.84
C ASP A 2 0.76 -23.81 -10.92
N TRP A 3 2.03 -23.88 -10.51
CA TRP A 3 3.18 -23.83 -11.43
C TRP A 3 3.05 -24.90 -12.53
N GLN A 4 3.10 -24.46 -13.79
CA GLN A 4 3.00 -25.33 -14.97
C GLN A 4 4.40 -25.55 -15.56
N PRO A 5 4.86 -26.80 -15.73
CA PRO A 5 6.16 -27.11 -16.36
C PRO A 5 6.35 -26.48 -17.76
N GLU A 6 5.26 -26.26 -18.49
CA GLU A 6 5.26 -25.63 -19.80
C GLU A 6 5.72 -24.17 -19.75
N TYR A 7 5.38 -23.45 -18.68
CA TYR A 7 5.79 -22.07 -18.45
C TYR A 7 7.29 -21.98 -18.16
N GLU A 8 7.81 -22.88 -17.31
CA GLU A 8 9.25 -23.02 -17.04
C GLU A 8 10.06 -23.26 -18.32
N ASN A 9 9.56 -24.16 -19.18
CA ASN A 9 10.18 -24.48 -20.46
C ASN A 9 10.25 -23.25 -21.39
N ALA A 10 9.19 -22.44 -21.42
CA ALA A 10 9.15 -21.21 -22.18
C ALA A 10 10.14 -20.15 -21.65
N LEU A 11 10.20 -19.96 -20.32
CA LEU A 11 11.15 -19.06 -19.68
C LEU A 11 12.60 -19.47 -19.96
N ILE A 12 12.94 -20.75 -19.82
CA ILE A 12 14.29 -21.25 -20.10
C ILE A 12 14.66 -21.02 -21.57
N LYS A 13 13.76 -21.36 -22.51
CA LYS A 13 13.99 -21.11 -23.94
C LYS A 13 14.18 -19.62 -24.27
N LYS A 14 13.51 -18.73 -23.54
CA LYS A 14 13.58 -17.28 -23.73
C LYS A 14 14.85 -16.67 -23.13
N TYR A 15 15.16 -16.99 -21.88
CA TYR A 15 16.22 -16.33 -21.11
C TYR A 15 17.60 -16.99 -21.26
N LEU A 16 17.69 -18.30 -21.51
CA LEU A 16 18.97 -18.98 -21.65
C LEU A 16 19.82 -18.47 -22.84
N PRO A 17 19.24 -18.19 -24.03
CA PRO A 17 19.98 -17.56 -25.12
C PRO A 17 20.46 -16.16 -24.76
N MET A 18 19.63 -15.39 -24.05
CA MET A 18 19.99 -14.02 -23.66
C MET A 18 21.04 -13.97 -22.57
N PHE A 19 21.03 -14.90 -21.63
CA PHE A 19 22.11 -15.09 -20.67
C PHE A 19 23.43 -15.38 -21.40
N SER A 20 23.39 -16.22 -22.42
CA SER A 20 24.57 -16.52 -23.24
C SER A 20 25.07 -15.26 -23.98
N PHE A 21 24.16 -14.45 -24.52
CA PHE A 21 24.48 -13.16 -25.16
C PHE A 21 25.08 -12.15 -24.16
N LEU A 22 24.50 -12.01 -22.96
CA LEU A 22 25.01 -11.19 -21.87
C LEU A 22 26.46 -11.60 -21.51
N LYS A 23 26.72 -12.90 -21.38
CA LYS A 23 28.06 -13.42 -21.05
C LYS A 23 29.07 -13.17 -22.18
N ALA A 24 28.64 -13.25 -23.44
CA ALA A 24 29.48 -12.97 -24.61
C ALA A 24 29.71 -11.46 -24.86
N SER A 25 28.86 -10.59 -24.32
CA SER A 25 28.96 -9.14 -24.49
C SER A 25 30.09 -8.49 -23.69
N PHE A 26 30.56 -7.33 -24.17
CA PHE A 26 31.54 -6.51 -23.47
C PHE A 26 30.99 -6.01 -22.13
N PRO A 27 31.83 -5.90 -21.07
CA PRO A 27 31.38 -5.48 -19.74
C PRO A 27 30.55 -4.18 -19.73
N LEU A 28 30.91 -3.20 -20.57
CA LEU A 28 30.20 -1.91 -20.66
C LEU A 28 28.74 -2.04 -21.14
N MET A 29 28.44 -3.09 -21.92
CA MET A 29 27.09 -3.32 -22.47
C MET A 29 26.24 -4.20 -21.55
N ARG A 30 26.84 -4.85 -20.56
CA ARG A 30 26.14 -5.84 -19.73
C ARG A 30 25.03 -5.23 -18.90
N ASP A 31 25.21 -4.01 -18.41
CA ASP A 31 24.20 -3.32 -17.63
C ASP A 31 22.94 -3.05 -18.48
N THR A 32 23.13 -2.51 -19.69
CA THR A 32 22.06 -2.29 -20.67
C THR A 32 21.43 -3.59 -21.16
N ILE A 33 22.23 -4.63 -21.40
CA ILE A 33 21.69 -5.93 -21.82
C ILE A 33 20.94 -6.57 -20.67
N TYR A 34 21.46 -6.56 -19.44
CA TYR A 34 20.83 -7.21 -18.30
C TYR A 34 19.50 -6.53 -17.95
N GLU A 35 19.44 -5.19 -17.98
CA GLU A 35 18.23 -4.38 -17.74
C GLU A 35 17.40 -4.95 -16.58
N GLU A 36 17.99 -5.01 -15.38
CA GLU A 36 17.34 -5.57 -14.16
C GLU A 36 16.82 -7.01 -14.32
N GLY A 37 17.43 -7.80 -15.21
CA GLY A 37 17.02 -9.18 -15.49
C GLY A 37 16.05 -9.33 -16.68
N ARG A 38 15.70 -8.24 -17.38
CA ARG A 38 14.83 -8.24 -18.57
C ARG A 38 15.55 -8.69 -19.84
N TYR A 39 16.88 -8.68 -19.82
CA TYR A 39 17.69 -9.06 -20.96
C TYR A 39 17.39 -8.25 -22.24
N PHE A 40 16.96 -6.98 -22.14
CA PHE A 40 16.59 -6.16 -23.29
C PHE A 40 15.40 -6.71 -24.12
N LEU A 41 14.60 -7.62 -23.54
CA LEU A 41 13.40 -8.20 -24.16
C LEU A 41 12.17 -7.35 -23.80
N THR A 42 11.95 -6.27 -24.55
CA THR A 42 10.94 -5.23 -24.26
C THR A 42 9.49 -5.60 -24.59
N SER A 43 9.20 -6.86 -24.95
CA SER A 43 7.85 -7.30 -25.32
C SER A 43 7.40 -8.43 -24.39
N GLU A 44 6.81 -8.12 -23.24
CA GLU A 44 5.73 -8.92 -22.62
C GLU A 44 5.14 -8.13 -21.41
N PRO A 45 3.86 -8.34 -21.07
CA PRO A 45 3.19 -7.76 -19.90
C PRO A 45 3.64 -8.35 -18.54
N SER A 46 4.68 -9.20 -18.51
CA SER A 46 5.02 -10.04 -17.36
C SER A 46 5.58 -9.28 -16.16
N GLN A 47 6.14 -8.07 -16.35
CA GLN A 47 6.76 -7.32 -15.26
C GLN A 47 5.78 -6.96 -14.14
N SER A 48 4.55 -6.54 -14.47
CA SER A 48 3.57 -6.18 -13.43
C SER A 48 3.15 -7.39 -12.60
N PHE A 49 3.05 -8.57 -13.22
CA PHE A 49 2.70 -9.78 -12.49
C PHE A 49 3.87 -10.32 -11.66
N ASP A 50 5.09 -10.27 -12.19
CA ASP A 50 6.29 -10.68 -11.46
C ASP A 50 6.56 -9.76 -10.25
N LEU A 51 6.44 -8.44 -10.42
CA LEU A 51 6.54 -7.46 -9.33
C LEU A 51 5.45 -7.65 -8.27
N TYR A 52 4.22 -7.94 -8.71
CA TYR A 52 3.14 -8.30 -7.80
C TYR A 52 3.47 -9.59 -7.03
N LEU A 53 3.91 -10.64 -7.72
CA LEU A 53 4.23 -11.93 -7.12
C LEU A 53 5.34 -11.82 -6.09
N ASP A 54 6.39 -11.05 -6.38
CA ASP A 54 7.50 -10.79 -5.46
C ASP A 54 6.98 -10.22 -4.13
N SER A 55 6.21 -9.14 -4.20
CA SER A 55 5.62 -8.49 -3.03
C SER A 55 4.58 -9.37 -2.32
N TYR A 56 3.71 -10.04 -3.09
CA TYR A 56 2.66 -10.91 -2.57
C TYR A 56 3.24 -12.14 -1.87
N SER A 57 4.38 -12.66 -2.32
CA SER A 57 5.02 -13.84 -1.72
C SER A 57 5.38 -13.61 -0.24
N HIS A 58 5.77 -12.40 0.14
CA HIS A 58 6.05 -12.06 1.54
C HIS A 58 4.81 -12.22 2.43
N LEU A 59 3.63 -11.77 1.97
CA LEU A 59 2.37 -11.98 2.68
C LEU A 59 1.90 -13.44 2.61
N TYR A 60 2.14 -14.11 1.48
CA TYR A 60 1.80 -15.52 1.29
C TYR A 60 2.50 -16.41 2.31
N TYR A 61 3.81 -16.20 2.51
CA TYR A 61 4.66 -16.95 3.42
C TYR A 61 4.76 -16.34 4.82
N LEU A 62 3.94 -15.32 5.15
CA LEU A 62 4.05 -14.62 6.42
C LEU A 62 3.87 -15.55 7.62
N ARG A 63 3.06 -16.61 7.47
CA ARG A 63 2.85 -17.61 8.52
C ARG A 63 4.09 -18.46 8.79
N GLU A 64 4.79 -18.83 7.73
CA GLU A 64 6.03 -19.61 7.76
C GLU A 64 7.24 -18.75 8.18
N LEU A 65 7.19 -17.44 7.95
CA LEU A 65 8.21 -16.48 8.36
C LEU A 65 8.05 -15.98 9.80
N SER A 66 6.94 -16.34 10.48
CA SER A 66 6.66 -15.94 11.85
C SER A 66 7.16 -16.97 12.87
N SER A 67 7.74 -16.51 13.98
CA SER A 67 8.03 -17.31 15.17
C SER A 67 7.39 -16.69 16.41
N PHE A 68 7.15 -17.53 17.42
CA PHE A 68 6.41 -17.19 18.65
C PHE A 68 7.20 -17.53 19.92
N ASP A 69 8.53 -17.54 19.81
CA ASP A 69 9.48 -17.97 20.83
C ASP A 69 10.21 -16.80 21.51
N ALA A 70 9.80 -15.56 21.23
CA ALA A 70 10.39 -14.38 21.84
C ALA A 70 10.13 -14.32 23.35
N GLU A 71 11.17 -14.03 24.12
CA GLU A 71 11.05 -13.74 25.56
C GLU A 71 10.83 -12.23 25.76
N GLY A 72 9.64 -11.86 26.25
CA GLY A 72 9.27 -10.48 26.58
C GLY A 72 8.57 -9.72 25.45
N ASP A 73 8.49 -8.39 25.61
CA ASP A 73 7.76 -7.52 24.68
C ASP A 73 8.52 -7.34 23.36
N VAL A 74 7.80 -7.42 22.24
CA VAL A 74 8.36 -7.29 20.89
C VAL A 74 7.73 -6.15 20.11
N TYR A 75 8.54 -5.47 19.31
CA TYR A 75 8.08 -4.55 18.28
C TYR A 75 8.42 -5.13 16.91
N ILE A 76 7.41 -5.28 16.06
CA ILE A 76 7.53 -5.84 14.71
C ILE A 76 6.97 -4.80 13.73
N ASN A 77 7.75 -4.49 12.70
CA ASN A 77 7.35 -3.66 11.58
C ASN A 77 7.50 -4.46 10.28
N ILE A 78 6.41 -4.58 9.54
CA ILE A 78 6.36 -5.28 8.25
C ILE A 78 5.94 -4.25 7.20
N SER A 79 6.80 -4.06 6.19
CA SER A 79 6.49 -3.27 5.00
C SER A 79 6.20 -4.21 3.84
N ASN A 80 5.19 -3.90 3.03
CA ASN A 80 4.79 -4.74 1.92
C ASN A 80 4.15 -3.93 0.77
N ASP A 81 4.57 -4.23 -0.46
CA ASP A 81 4.17 -3.48 -1.66
C ASP A 81 3.13 -4.22 -2.52
N THR A 82 2.45 -5.25 -2.00
CA THR A 82 1.53 -6.12 -2.77
C THR A 82 0.49 -5.32 -3.55
N THR A 83 -0.06 -4.27 -2.95
CA THR A 83 -1.14 -3.47 -3.53
C THR A 83 -0.65 -2.36 -4.47
N HIS A 84 0.66 -2.12 -4.53
CA HIS A 84 1.27 -1.10 -5.38
C HIS A 84 1.21 -1.48 -6.86
N THR A 85 1.32 -2.78 -7.17
CA THR A 85 1.28 -3.28 -8.55
C THR A 85 -0.04 -4.02 -8.82
N PRO A 86 -1.07 -3.34 -9.35
CA PRO A 86 -2.38 -3.94 -9.55
C PRO A 86 -2.33 -4.98 -10.67
N THR A 87 -2.97 -6.12 -10.43
CA THR A 87 -3.08 -7.22 -11.40
C THR A 87 -4.39 -7.97 -11.24
N ARG A 88 -4.81 -8.66 -12.29
CA ARG A 88 -5.99 -9.53 -12.24
C ARG A 88 -5.64 -10.83 -11.51
N LEU A 89 -6.54 -11.29 -10.65
CA LEU A 89 -6.39 -12.54 -9.91
C LEU A 89 -7.60 -13.45 -10.14
N GLN A 90 -7.43 -14.73 -9.85
CA GLN A 90 -8.52 -15.70 -9.88
C GLN A 90 -9.52 -15.42 -8.76
N THR A 91 -10.81 -15.41 -9.08
CA THR A 91 -11.90 -15.34 -8.10
C THR A 91 -12.60 -16.69 -7.94
N PRO A 92 -13.19 -16.99 -6.77
CA PRO A 92 -13.34 -16.14 -5.58
C PRO A 92 -12.12 -16.13 -4.64
N GLU A 93 -11.03 -16.84 -4.95
CA GLU A 93 -9.92 -17.02 -4.03
C GLU A 93 -9.03 -15.78 -3.88
N TYR A 94 -9.05 -14.87 -4.86
CA TYR A 94 -8.13 -13.73 -4.98
C TYR A 94 -6.67 -14.18 -4.94
N GLU A 95 -6.34 -15.18 -5.75
CA GLU A 95 -5.00 -15.77 -5.81
C GLU A 95 -4.40 -15.67 -7.22
N PRO A 96 -3.07 -15.54 -7.33
CA PRO A 96 -2.40 -15.64 -8.62
C PRO A 96 -2.58 -17.03 -9.21
N ARG A 97 -2.94 -17.09 -10.49
CA ARG A 97 -3.05 -18.33 -11.27
C ARG A 97 -2.34 -18.18 -12.60
N SER A 98 -1.81 -19.29 -13.10
CA SER A 98 -1.24 -19.36 -14.45
C SER A 98 -2.28 -19.04 -15.52
N HIS A 99 -3.53 -19.47 -15.29
CA HIS A 99 -4.67 -19.22 -16.14
C HIS A 99 -5.88 -18.81 -15.31
N ILE A 100 -6.38 -17.60 -15.55
CA ILE A 100 -7.56 -17.06 -14.86
C ILE A 100 -8.82 -17.58 -15.58
N THR A 101 -9.67 -18.28 -14.83
CA THR A 101 -10.92 -18.86 -15.34
C THR A 101 -12.16 -18.12 -14.87
N SER A 102 -12.04 -17.37 -13.77
CA SER A 102 -13.08 -16.49 -13.25
C SER A 102 -12.44 -15.21 -12.74
N SER A 103 -13.15 -14.09 -12.92
CA SER A 103 -12.67 -12.77 -12.55
C SER A 103 -13.80 -11.86 -12.06
N SER A 104 -14.88 -12.41 -11.53
CA SER A 104 -16.03 -11.60 -11.08
C SER A 104 -15.74 -10.84 -9.80
N THR A 105 -16.13 -9.58 -9.73
CA THR A 105 -15.94 -8.72 -8.55
C THR A 105 -17.24 -8.04 -8.14
N PRO A 106 -17.36 -7.50 -6.91
CA PRO A 106 -18.51 -6.66 -6.55
C PRO A 106 -18.67 -5.42 -7.43
N TYR A 107 -17.61 -5.00 -8.12
CA TYR A 107 -17.63 -3.86 -9.03
C TYR A 107 -18.25 -4.16 -10.39
N ASP A 108 -18.53 -5.42 -10.74
CA ASP A 108 -19.14 -5.79 -12.02
C ASP A 108 -20.53 -5.15 -12.21
N SER A 109 -21.19 -4.75 -11.12
CA SER A 109 -22.48 -4.08 -11.11
C SER A 109 -22.42 -2.54 -11.09
N VAL A 110 -21.21 -1.96 -10.98
CA VAL A 110 -21.01 -0.51 -10.85
C VAL A 110 -20.85 0.09 -12.25
N GLU A 111 -21.82 0.91 -12.65
CA GLU A 111 -21.77 1.61 -13.94
C GLU A 111 -20.57 2.57 -14.01
N GLY A 112 -19.84 2.53 -15.13
CA GLY A 112 -18.69 3.41 -15.36
C GLY A 112 -17.45 3.09 -14.53
N ILE A 113 -17.38 1.92 -13.87
CA ILE A 113 -16.18 1.49 -13.18
C ILE A 113 -14.99 1.36 -14.15
N ARG A 114 -13.80 1.82 -13.74
CA ARG A 114 -12.60 1.74 -14.57
C ARG A 114 -11.87 0.44 -14.29
N GLU A 115 -11.14 -0.06 -15.28
CA GLU A 115 -10.36 -1.29 -15.12
C GLU A 115 -9.37 -1.20 -13.94
N ILE A 116 -8.73 -0.04 -13.74
CA ILE A 116 -7.78 0.18 -12.64
C ILE A 116 -8.45 0.01 -11.26
N ASP A 117 -9.73 0.37 -11.12
CA ASP A 117 -10.48 0.21 -9.87
C ASP A 117 -10.70 -1.28 -9.57
N VAL A 118 -11.02 -2.07 -10.61
CA VAL A 118 -11.20 -3.52 -10.52
C VAL A 118 -9.86 -4.22 -10.23
N LEU A 119 -8.77 -3.81 -10.89
CA LEU A 119 -7.45 -4.40 -10.69
C LEU A 119 -6.93 -4.16 -9.26
N HIS A 120 -7.11 -2.96 -8.72
CA HIS A 120 -6.77 -2.68 -7.32
C HIS A 120 -7.66 -3.45 -6.33
N TYR A 121 -8.94 -3.68 -6.65
CA TYR A 121 -9.81 -4.49 -5.82
C TYR A 121 -9.25 -5.92 -5.62
N TYR A 122 -8.77 -6.59 -6.68
CA TYR A 122 -8.19 -7.93 -6.54
C TYR A 122 -7.00 -7.95 -5.59
N VAL A 123 -6.03 -7.05 -5.78
CA VAL A 123 -4.78 -7.08 -5.00
C VAL A 123 -5.01 -6.64 -3.55
N ASN A 124 -5.94 -5.71 -3.30
CA ASN A 124 -6.35 -5.32 -1.95
C ASN A 124 -7.05 -6.48 -1.23
N ALA A 125 -7.97 -7.18 -1.90
CA ALA A 125 -8.63 -8.36 -1.35
C ALA A 125 -7.61 -9.49 -1.06
N ALA A 126 -6.66 -9.72 -1.96
CA ALA A 126 -5.60 -10.70 -1.78
C ALA A 126 -4.70 -10.39 -0.58
N ALA A 127 -4.27 -9.13 -0.43
CA ALA A 127 -3.45 -8.69 0.69
C ALA A 127 -4.19 -8.85 2.04
N LEU A 128 -5.41 -8.33 2.13
CA LEU A 128 -6.24 -8.44 3.34
C LEU A 128 -6.56 -9.90 3.70
N LYS A 129 -6.81 -10.76 2.70
CA LYS A 129 -6.98 -12.21 2.91
C LYS A 129 -5.74 -12.81 3.58
N ARG A 130 -4.53 -12.50 3.10
CA ARG A 130 -3.29 -13.03 3.68
C ARG A 130 -3.03 -12.54 5.09
N ILE A 131 -3.30 -11.26 5.36
CA ILE A 131 -3.24 -10.71 6.72
C ILE A 131 -4.26 -11.41 7.63
N GLY A 132 -5.48 -11.67 7.15
CA GLY A 132 -6.49 -12.42 7.90
C GLY A 132 -6.04 -13.85 8.26
N LEU A 133 -5.43 -14.56 7.32
CA LEU A 133 -4.86 -15.89 7.59
C LEU A 133 -3.69 -15.86 8.59
N TRP A 134 -2.91 -14.78 8.61
CA TRP A 134 -1.87 -14.58 9.62
C TRP A 134 -2.49 -14.26 10.99
N PHE A 135 -3.55 -13.46 11.05
CA PHE A 135 -4.31 -13.25 12.29
C PHE A 135 -4.89 -14.53 12.86
N ASP A 136 -5.35 -15.45 12.01
CA ASP A 136 -5.78 -16.78 12.46
C ASP A 136 -4.63 -17.52 13.17
N GLN A 137 -3.40 -17.47 12.62
CA GLN A 137 -2.23 -18.05 13.27
C GLN A 137 -1.90 -17.37 14.61
N LEU A 138 -2.00 -16.03 14.69
CA LEU A 138 -1.80 -15.32 15.97
C LEU A 138 -2.80 -15.81 17.04
N ARG A 139 -4.02 -16.18 16.65
CA ARG A 139 -5.03 -16.77 17.57
C ARG A 139 -4.71 -18.22 17.91
N GLU A 140 -4.30 -19.03 16.92
CA GLU A 140 -3.87 -20.42 17.11
C GLU A 140 -2.73 -20.50 18.15
N GLU A 141 -1.79 -19.55 18.11
CA GLU A 141 -0.63 -19.47 19.00
C GLU A 141 -0.92 -18.67 20.29
N GLY A 142 -2.15 -18.16 20.48
CA GLY A 142 -2.57 -17.49 21.71
C GLY A 142 -1.99 -16.11 21.96
N VAL A 143 -1.41 -15.44 20.93
CA VAL A 143 -0.79 -14.12 21.06
C VAL A 143 -1.62 -12.97 20.50
N TYR A 144 -2.69 -13.26 19.75
CA TYR A 144 -3.53 -12.23 19.11
C TYR A 144 -4.08 -11.19 20.10
N ASP A 145 -4.62 -11.62 21.24
CA ASP A 145 -5.25 -10.74 22.22
C ASP A 145 -4.21 -9.80 22.85
N ASN A 146 -3.06 -10.35 23.26
CA ASN A 146 -1.91 -9.59 23.79
C ASN A 146 -1.08 -8.86 22.72
N THR A 147 -1.60 -8.68 21.51
CA THR A 147 -0.92 -7.93 20.44
C THR A 147 -1.74 -6.70 20.05
N ARG A 148 -1.15 -5.51 20.14
CA ARG A 148 -1.66 -4.33 19.42
C ARG A 148 -1.28 -4.46 17.95
N ILE A 149 -2.26 -4.31 17.06
CA ILE A 149 -2.05 -4.40 15.62
C ILE A 149 -2.45 -3.09 14.97
N ILE A 150 -1.55 -2.52 14.17
CA ILE A 150 -1.78 -1.33 13.38
C ILE A 150 -1.47 -1.69 11.93
N ILE A 151 -2.46 -1.59 11.04
CA ILE A 151 -2.26 -1.69 9.60
C ILE A 151 -2.49 -0.31 9.02
N VAL A 152 -1.49 0.23 8.34
CA VAL A 152 -1.52 1.56 7.74
C VAL A 152 -0.90 1.54 6.35
N SER A 153 -1.40 2.40 5.46
CA SER A 153 -0.76 2.68 4.18
C SER A 153 -0.10 4.06 4.20
N ASP A 154 0.99 4.22 3.46
CA ASP A 154 1.67 5.50 3.28
C ASP A 154 0.81 6.51 2.49
N HIS A 155 0.04 6.03 1.51
CA HIS A 155 -0.94 6.81 0.74
C HIS A 155 -2.10 5.94 0.23
N GLY A 156 -3.12 6.60 -0.34
CA GLY A 156 -4.21 5.95 -1.07
C GLY A 156 -3.93 5.89 -2.58
N ARG A 157 -4.97 5.75 -3.41
CA ARG A 157 -4.82 5.78 -4.88
C ARG A 157 -6.05 6.42 -5.49
N ASP A 158 -5.87 7.04 -6.66
CA ASP A 158 -6.92 7.71 -7.41
C ASP A 158 -7.95 6.71 -7.96
N LEU A 159 -8.79 6.16 -7.09
CA LEU A 159 -9.68 5.03 -7.33
C LEU A 159 -11.13 5.38 -7.01
N TYR A 160 -12.05 4.59 -7.56
CA TYR A 160 -13.45 4.61 -7.17
C TYR A 160 -13.59 4.20 -5.70
N SER A 161 -14.39 4.95 -4.94
CA SER A 161 -14.88 4.53 -3.63
C SER A 161 -16.37 4.84 -3.52
N LYS A 162 -17.11 3.94 -2.86
CA LYS A 162 -18.56 4.12 -2.68
C LYS A 162 -18.91 5.39 -1.90
N GLY A 163 -18.08 5.75 -0.92
CA GLY A 163 -18.27 6.95 -0.09
C GLY A 163 -18.13 8.27 -0.85
N MET A 164 -17.53 8.26 -2.05
CA MET A 164 -17.33 9.44 -2.89
C MET A 164 -18.01 9.31 -4.26
N ALA A 165 -18.88 8.31 -4.44
CA ALA A 165 -19.49 8.02 -5.74
C ALA A 165 -20.28 9.21 -6.31
N ASP A 166 -20.95 9.95 -5.43
CA ASP A 166 -21.80 11.09 -5.75
C ASP A 166 -21.06 12.44 -5.79
N PHE A 167 -19.75 12.45 -5.52
CA PHE A 167 -18.96 13.67 -5.59
C PHE A 167 -18.90 14.18 -7.03
N THR A 168 -19.11 15.48 -7.19
CA THR A 168 -19.13 16.14 -8.48
C THR A 168 -17.73 16.48 -8.99
N ASN A 169 -16.76 16.71 -8.09
CA ASN A 169 -15.38 17.05 -8.42
C ASN A 169 -14.38 16.12 -7.72
N ASN A 170 -13.25 15.85 -8.39
CA ASN A 170 -12.05 15.18 -7.84
C ASN A 170 -12.31 13.86 -7.08
N ARG A 171 -13.43 13.18 -7.34
CA ARG A 171 -13.87 12.00 -6.60
C ARG A 171 -12.88 10.84 -6.61
N TYR A 172 -12.00 10.77 -7.61
CA TYR A 172 -10.94 9.77 -7.68
C TYR A 172 -9.71 10.28 -6.94
N GLU A 173 -9.27 11.50 -7.25
CA GLU A 173 -8.08 12.16 -6.73
C GLU A 173 -8.09 12.30 -5.20
N TYR A 174 -9.25 12.54 -4.59
CA TYR A 174 -9.37 12.56 -3.12
C TYR A 174 -9.01 11.22 -2.48
N ASN A 175 -9.34 10.08 -3.12
CA ASN A 175 -8.96 8.76 -2.62
C ASN A 175 -7.44 8.53 -2.65
N GLY A 176 -6.66 9.32 -3.40
CA GLY A 176 -5.20 9.35 -3.32
C GLY A 176 -4.66 9.73 -1.93
N PHE A 177 -5.44 10.50 -1.17
CA PHE A 177 -5.07 11.01 0.15
C PHE A 177 -5.67 10.21 1.31
N ILE A 178 -6.42 9.15 1.01
CA ILE A 178 -7.14 8.34 2.00
C ILE A 178 -6.52 6.95 2.03
N PRO A 179 -5.47 6.74 2.84
CA PRO A 179 -4.89 5.43 3.05
C PRO A 179 -5.78 4.53 3.91
N LEU A 180 -5.52 3.23 3.87
CA LEU A 180 -6.08 2.29 4.84
C LEU A 180 -5.53 2.60 6.24
N LEU A 181 -6.40 2.57 7.25
CA LEU A 181 -6.02 2.49 8.66
C LEU A 181 -6.93 1.47 9.35
N LEU A 182 -6.33 0.42 9.91
CA LEU A 182 -6.99 -0.53 10.80
C LEU A 182 -6.21 -0.62 12.10
N MET A 183 -6.93 -0.67 13.21
CA MET A 183 -6.32 -0.69 14.54
C MET A 183 -7.04 -1.71 15.43
N LYS A 184 -6.25 -2.51 16.13
CA LYS A 184 -6.68 -3.40 17.21
C LYS A 184 -5.83 -3.08 18.44
N GLU A 185 -6.49 -2.83 19.56
CA GLU A 185 -5.82 -2.69 20.85
C GLU A 185 -5.53 -4.02 21.54
N PHE A 186 -4.63 -4.00 22.51
CA PHE A 186 -4.46 -5.10 23.46
C PHE A 186 -5.82 -5.48 24.06
N ASP A 187 -6.09 -6.78 24.12
CA ASP A 187 -7.28 -7.39 24.71
C ASP A 187 -8.62 -6.90 24.15
N ALA A 188 -8.63 -6.30 22.95
CA ALA A 188 -9.85 -5.84 22.31
C ALA A 188 -10.76 -7.02 21.92
N THR A 189 -11.99 -7.04 22.46
CA THR A 189 -13.01 -8.07 22.20
C THR A 189 -14.15 -7.61 21.30
N GLU A 190 -14.21 -6.31 21.02
CA GLU A 190 -15.32 -5.72 20.26
C GLU A 190 -15.25 -6.13 18.77
N PRO A 191 -16.42 -6.27 18.10
CA PRO A 191 -16.46 -6.48 16.66
C PRO A 191 -15.77 -5.36 15.88
N LEU A 192 -15.31 -5.68 14.67
CA LEU A 192 -14.83 -4.66 13.73
C LEU A 192 -15.90 -3.59 13.53
N SER A 193 -15.52 -2.34 13.75
CA SER A 193 -16.38 -1.17 13.58
C SER A 193 -15.63 -0.07 12.84
N MET A 194 -16.39 0.88 12.29
CA MET A 194 -15.84 2.05 11.62
C MET A 194 -15.81 3.22 12.60
N ASP A 195 -14.69 3.92 12.64
CA ASP A 195 -14.54 5.20 13.33
C ASP A 195 -14.29 6.29 12.29
N ASN A 196 -15.10 7.34 12.32
CA ASN A 196 -15.03 8.47 11.38
C ASN A 196 -14.38 9.71 12.02
N VAL A 197 -13.70 9.57 13.16
CA VAL A 197 -12.91 10.66 13.75
C VAL A 197 -11.87 11.14 12.73
N PHE A 198 -11.89 12.44 12.46
CA PHE A 198 -10.97 13.05 11.50
C PHE A 198 -9.52 12.93 11.96
N MET A 199 -8.69 12.35 11.09
CA MET A 199 -7.29 12.05 11.33
C MET A 199 -6.45 12.23 10.08
N THR A 200 -5.15 12.32 10.28
CA THR A 200 -4.13 12.40 9.24
C THR A 200 -3.22 11.19 9.32
N ASN A 201 -2.49 10.87 8.24
CA ASN A 201 -1.54 9.76 8.29
C ASN A 201 -0.40 9.98 9.32
N ALA A 202 -0.16 11.24 9.71
CA ALA A 202 0.80 11.60 10.76
C ALA A 202 0.35 11.18 12.18
N ASP A 203 -0.91 10.78 12.35
CA ASP A 203 -1.44 10.28 13.62
C ASP A 203 -1.17 8.78 13.83
N ALA A 204 -0.87 8.02 12.76
CA ALA A 204 -0.65 6.59 12.85
C ALA A 204 0.43 6.19 13.90
N PRO A 205 1.58 6.89 13.99
CA PRO A 205 2.58 6.60 15.03
C PRO A 205 2.08 6.82 16.47
N LEU A 206 1.07 7.68 16.67
CA LEU A 206 0.52 7.96 18.00
C LEU A 206 -0.13 6.72 18.60
N PHE A 207 -0.74 5.84 17.79
CA PHE A 207 -1.29 4.57 18.28
C PHE A 207 -0.21 3.60 18.75
N ALA A 208 0.97 3.61 18.09
CA ALA A 208 2.07 2.74 18.48
C ALA A 208 2.66 3.17 19.83
N ILE A 209 2.75 4.48 20.08
CA ILE A 209 3.47 5.03 21.24
C ILE A 209 2.56 5.46 22.40
N ARG A 210 1.24 5.32 22.30
CA ARG A 210 0.26 5.91 23.23
C ARG A 210 0.44 5.56 24.72
N ASP A 211 1.12 4.46 25.03
CA ASP A 211 1.39 4.03 26.42
C ASP A 211 2.77 4.46 26.92
N LEU A 212 3.56 5.16 26.09
CA LEU A 212 4.83 5.75 26.49
C LEU A 212 4.58 6.99 27.37
N THR A 213 5.33 7.07 28.46
CA THR A 213 5.19 8.13 29.48
C THR A 213 5.76 9.48 29.05
N SER A 214 6.66 9.52 28.07
CA SER A 214 7.29 10.77 27.60
C SER A 214 7.81 10.63 26.16
N PRO A 215 6.93 10.56 25.13
CA PRO A 215 7.35 10.39 23.76
C PRO A 215 7.92 11.69 23.19
N VAL A 216 9.17 11.98 23.49
CA VAL A 216 9.89 13.11 22.90
C VAL A 216 10.51 12.65 21.58
N ASN A 217 10.20 13.34 20.49
CA ASN A 217 10.84 13.10 19.21
C ASN A 217 12.34 13.46 19.32
N PRO A 218 13.27 12.52 19.07
CA PRO A 218 14.70 12.75 19.29
C PRO A 218 15.31 13.77 18.31
N PHE A 219 14.65 14.03 17.19
CA PHE A 219 15.13 14.97 16.17
C PHE A 219 14.59 16.38 16.36
N THR A 220 13.36 16.52 16.87
CA THR A 220 12.73 17.84 17.05
C THR A 220 12.72 18.33 18.49
N GLY A 221 12.96 17.44 19.47
CA GLY A 221 12.85 17.74 20.91
C GLY A 221 11.42 18.04 21.36
N LYS A 222 10.42 17.84 20.50
CA LYS A 222 9.01 18.08 20.82
C LYS A 222 8.37 16.81 21.35
N ASN A 223 7.50 16.96 22.33
CA ASN A 223 6.61 15.89 22.76
C ASN A 223 5.63 15.58 21.61
N MET A 224 5.53 14.30 21.25
CA MET A 224 4.68 13.81 20.17
C MET A 224 3.20 13.96 20.48
N TYR A 225 2.81 14.07 21.76
CA TYR A 225 1.43 14.34 22.17
C TYR A 225 1.07 15.83 22.13
N ASP A 226 2.05 16.74 22.10
CA ASP A 226 1.82 18.18 22.25
C ASP A 226 1.39 18.88 20.94
N GLN A 227 0.84 18.15 19.98
CA GLN A 227 0.32 18.67 18.69
C GLN A 227 -0.96 17.87 18.33
N VAL A 228 -2.02 18.35 17.67
CA VAL A 228 -2.25 19.43 16.70
C VAL A 228 -3.74 19.83 16.78
N LYS A 229 -4.10 21.12 16.61
CA LYS A 229 -5.48 21.51 16.23
C LYS A 229 -5.71 21.11 14.76
N LYS A 230 -6.61 20.16 14.50
CA LYS A 230 -6.92 19.67 13.16
C LYS A 230 -8.21 20.25 12.61
N ASP A 231 -8.38 21.57 12.77
CA ASP A 231 -9.58 22.27 12.28
C ASP A 231 -9.65 22.13 10.74
N ARG A 232 -8.50 22.19 10.07
CA ARG A 232 -8.34 21.98 8.62
C ARG A 232 -6.89 21.63 8.29
N VAL A 233 -6.66 20.70 7.37
CA VAL A 233 -5.32 20.18 7.03
C VAL A 233 -5.10 20.22 5.52
N ASN A 234 -3.90 20.61 5.10
CA ASN A 234 -3.47 20.52 3.71
C ASN A 234 -2.84 19.16 3.42
N VAL A 235 -3.34 18.49 2.39
CA VAL A 235 -2.78 17.25 1.84
C VAL A 235 -2.15 17.55 0.49
N TYR A 236 -0.92 17.06 0.29
CA TYR A 236 -0.08 17.51 -0.81
C TYR A 236 0.32 16.37 -1.75
N SER A 237 0.14 16.60 -3.04
CA SER A 237 0.82 15.87 -4.10
C SER A 237 2.25 16.39 -4.28
N GLY A 238 3.15 15.51 -4.72
CA GLY A 238 4.54 15.85 -4.93
C GLY A 238 5.27 14.86 -5.83
N PRO A 239 6.54 15.14 -6.17
CA PRO A 239 7.38 14.22 -6.91
C PRO A 239 7.59 12.91 -6.14
N HIS A 240 7.47 11.79 -6.85
CA HIS A 240 7.71 10.45 -6.30
C HIS A 240 9.19 10.17 -6.02
N ASP A 241 10.10 10.81 -6.77
CA ASP A 241 11.53 10.64 -6.59
C ASP A 241 12.06 11.61 -5.51
N PRO A 242 12.51 11.12 -4.34
CA PRO A 242 13.02 11.97 -3.28
C PRO A 242 14.32 12.70 -3.67
N THR A 243 15.04 12.26 -4.70
CA THR A 243 16.31 12.87 -5.12
C THR A 243 16.14 14.29 -5.67
N VAL A 244 14.93 14.65 -6.10
CA VAL A 244 14.59 16.04 -6.49
C VAL A 244 14.79 17.05 -5.35
N TYR A 245 14.83 16.58 -4.11
CA TYR A 245 15.07 17.40 -2.92
C TYR A 245 16.52 17.36 -2.43
N LYS A 246 17.43 16.68 -3.15
CA LYS A 246 18.84 16.63 -2.78
C LYS A 246 19.43 18.05 -2.74
N GLY A 247 19.88 18.47 -1.57
CA GLY A 247 20.41 19.82 -1.32
C GLY A 247 19.35 20.87 -0.99
N SER A 248 18.07 20.51 -0.88
CA SER A 248 17.00 21.37 -0.37
C SER A 248 16.63 20.97 1.06
N THR A 249 16.36 21.95 1.91
CA THR A 249 15.76 21.76 3.24
C THR A 249 14.25 22.03 3.24
N LYS A 250 13.67 22.31 2.07
CA LYS A 250 12.25 22.62 1.89
C LYS A 250 11.62 21.71 0.84
N TYR A 251 10.50 21.10 1.20
CA TYR A 251 9.61 20.45 0.26
C TYR A 251 8.93 21.50 -0.63
N ARG A 252 8.73 21.14 -1.91
CA ARG A 252 8.04 21.97 -2.90
C ARG A 252 6.90 21.14 -3.49
N PRO A 253 5.76 21.06 -2.80
CA PRO A 253 4.64 20.27 -3.28
C PRO A 253 4.03 20.88 -4.54
N TYR A 254 3.30 20.08 -5.29
CA TYR A 254 2.49 20.56 -6.41
C TYR A 254 1.18 21.11 -5.84
N VAL A 255 0.95 22.43 -5.92
CA VAL A 255 -0.33 23.00 -5.48
C VAL A 255 -1.49 22.45 -6.32
N GLN A 256 -1.25 22.20 -7.61
CA GLN A 256 -2.18 21.48 -8.47
C GLN A 256 -2.24 20.00 -8.06
N GLY A 257 -3.46 19.50 -7.83
CA GLY A 257 -3.66 18.14 -7.32
C GLY A 257 -3.40 18.00 -5.82
N SER A 258 -3.36 19.11 -5.08
CA SER A 258 -3.33 19.15 -3.62
C SER A 258 -4.59 19.83 -3.09
N PHE A 259 -4.97 19.54 -1.84
CA PHE A 259 -6.25 19.97 -1.29
C PHE A 259 -6.14 20.34 0.19
N SER A 260 -7.11 21.11 0.67
CA SER A 260 -7.42 21.24 2.09
C SER A 260 -8.61 20.33 2.41
N VAL A 261 -8.57 19.68 3.57
CA VAL A 261 -9.64 18.80 4.07
C VAL A 261 -9.86 19.02 5.57
N SER A 262 -11.10 18.86 6.01
CA SER A 262 -11.52 18.93 7.41
C SER A 262 -12.62 17.91 7.69
N GLU A 263 -12.83 17.51 8.94
CA GLU A 263 -13.99 16.71 9.37
C GLU A 263 -14.20 15.40 8.56
N ASP A 264 -15.43 15.13 8.12
CA ASP A 264 -15.78 13.90 7.40
C ASP A 264 -15.28 13.95 5.94
N ILE A 265 -14.38 13.03 5.60
CA ILE A 265 -13.80 12.90 4.26
C ILE A 265 -14.82 12.47 3.20
N TYR A 266 -15.99 11.94 3.58
CA TYR A 266 -17.06 11.53 2.66
C TYR A 266 -18.11 12.63 2.42
N VAL A 267 -17.82 13.86 2.84
CA VAL A 267 -18.63 15.06 2.53
C VAL A 267 -17.83 15.93 1.55
N GLU A 268 -18.37 16.23 0.36
CA GLU A 268 -17.62 16.93 -0.69
C GLU A 268 -17.22 18.35 -0.26
N GLU A 269 -18.08 19.05 0.49
CA GLU A 269 -17.85 20.42 0.96
C GLU A 269 -16.68 20.57 1.94
N ASN A 270 -16.27 19.45 2.56
CA ASN A 270 -15.12 19.41 3.43
C ASN A 270 -13.79 19.46 2.68
N TRP A 271 -13.81 19.20 1.37
CA TRP A 271 -12.65 19.31 0.50
C TRP A 271 -12.61 20.65 -0.20
N GLY A 272 -11.41 21.19 -0.39
CA GLY A 272 -11.22 22.46 -1.08
C GLY A 272 -9.81 22.67 -1.61
N PRO A 273 -9.57 23.79 -2.32
CA PRO A 273 -8.23 24.16 -2.74
C PRO A 273 -7.31 24.38 -1.53
N VAL A 274 -6.01 24.16 -1.72
CA VAL A 274 -4.99 24.39 -0.68
C VAL A 274 -5.09 25.81 -0.11
N GLU A 275 -5.24 25.89 1.21
CA GLU A 275 -5.10 27.13 1.96
C GLU A 275 -3.63 27.39 2.28
N ILE A 276 -3.03 28.35 1.57
CA ILE A 276 -1.68 28.80 1.85
C ILE A 276 -1.79 29.87 2.96
N GLU A 277 -1.26 29.58 4.15
CA GLU A 277 -1.11 30.61 5.18
C GLU A 277 -0.35 31.82 4.61
N GLY A 278 -1.05 32.95 4.47
CA GLY A 278 -0.51 34.20 3.93
C GLY A 278 -1.09 34.69 2.60
N ALA A 279 -2.05 33.99 1.96
CA ALA A 279 -2.68 34.44 0.72
C ALA A 279 -3.92 35.37 0.91
N ASN A 280 -4.34 35.61 2.16
CA ASN A 280 -5.39 36.57 2.53
C ASN A 280 -4.90 37.54 3.63
N ARG A 281 -3.84 38.30 3.35
CA ARG A 281 -3.53 39.60 3.97
C ARG A 281 -2.89 40.54 2.98
#